data_AF-A0A7I8DA92-F1
#
_entry.id   AF-A0A7I8DA92-F1
#
_cell.length_a   1.000
_cell.length_b   1.000
_cell.length_c   1.000
_cell.angle_alpha   90.00
_cell.angle_beta   90.00
_cell.angle_gamma   90.00
#
_symmetry.space_group_name_H-M   'P 1'
#
loop_
_entity.id
_entity.type
_entity.pdbx_description
1 polymer ?
#
loop_
_entity_poly.entity_id
_entity_poly.type
_entity_poly.pdbx_seq_one_letter_code
_entity_poly.pdbx_strand_id
1 'polypeptide(L)'
;MLDITFDRIVELSVIIGVAAKYPQVQFWLLLLTAGIVFSMTVFLTVGALSEKKGVKSFYYQAGLAERTEGFILFPIMMLFPAWLLITTKIFVFVEIFTAIQRMWEAKRKLG
;
A
#
# COMPACT_ATOMS: atom_id res chain seq x y z
N MET A 1 -5.48 3.85 -15.50
CA MET A 1 -5.89 2.46 -15.21
C MET A 1 -4.73 1.52 -15.44
N LEU A 2 -4.23 1.42 -16.67
CA LEU A 2 -3.13 0.51 -17.03
C LEU A 2 -1.86 0.72 -16.17
N ASP A 3 -1.45 1.98 -15.96
CA ASP A 3 -0.30 2.37 -15.12
C ASP A 3 -0.40 1.81 -13.69
N ILE A 4 -1.54 2.08 -13.01
CA ILE A 4 -1.79 1.62 -11.64
C ILE A 4 -1.83 0.08 -11.56
N THR A 5 -2.44 -0.59 -12.55
CA THR A 5 -2.49 -2.05 -12.59
C THR A 5 -1.10 -2.65 -12.75
N PHE A 6 -0.29 -2.14 -13.67
CA PHE A 6 1.07 -2.63 -13.88
C PHE A 6 1.97 -2.37 -12.68
N ASP A 7 1.85 -1.22 -12.02
CA ASP A 7 2.55 -0.95 -10.76
C ASP A 7 2.26 -2.02 -9.70
N ARG A 8 0.98 -2.41 -9.55
CA ARG A 8 0.60 -3.47 -8.59
C ARG A 8 1.16 -4.84 -9.00
N ILE A 9 1.16 -5.17 -10.29
CA ILE A 9 1.74 -6.43 -10.79
C ILE A 9 3.25 -6.48 -10.49
N VAL A 10 3.97 -5.40 -10.75
CA VAL A 10 5.41 -5.31 -10.47
C VAL A 10 5.67 -5.45 -8.97
N GLU A 11 4.91 -4.75 -8.14
CA GLU A 11 5.02 -4.81 -6.69
C GLU A 11 4.80 -6.22 -6.13
N LEU A 12 3.71 -6.87 -6.54
CA LEU A 12 3.41 -8.25 -6.14
C LEU A 12 4.48 -9.23 -6.64
N SER A 13 5.01 -9.04 -7.85
CA SER A 13 6.08 -9.88 -8.40
C SER A 13 7.35 -9.78 -7.55
N VAL A 14 7.70 -8.59 -7.08
CA VAL A 14 8.84 -8.37 -6.16
C VAL A 14 8.58 -9.10 -4.84
N ILE A 15 7.40 -8.92 -4.23
CA ILE A 15 7.06 -9.58 -2.97
C ILE A 15 7.13 -11.10 -3.10
N ILE A 16 6.57 -11.67 -4.18
CA ILE A 16 6.60 -13.12 -4.44
C ILE A 16 8.04 -13.61 -4.63
N GLY A 17 8.86 -12.89 -5.40
CA GLY A 17 10.27 -13.25 -5.61
C GLY A 17 11.08 -13.24 -4.31
N VAL A 18 10.86 -12.24 -3.46
CA VAL A 18 11.51 -12.15 -2.14
C VAL A 18 11.00 -13.24 -1.21
N ALA A 19 9.69 -13.52 -1.19
CA ALA A 19 9.08 -14.57 -0.38
C ALA A 19 9.58 -15.97 -0.75
N ALA A 20 9.80 -16.24 -2.04
CA ALA A 20 10.37 -17.50 -2.51
C ALA A 20 11.83 -17.67 -2.07
N LYS A 21 12.61 -16.58 -2.03
CA LYS A 21 14.02 -16.59 -1.66
C LYS A 21 14.25 -16.61 -0.14
N TYR A 22 13.37 -15.99 0.64
CA TYR A 22 13.54 -15.80 2.08
C TYR A 22 12.32 -16.31 2.87
N PRO A 23 12.21 -17.63 3.11
CA PRO A 23 11.07 -18.24 3.81
C PRO A 23 10.79 -17.65 5.19
N GLN A 24 11.83 -17.22 5.90
CA GLN A 24 11.75 -16.67 7.26
C GLN A 24 10.96 -15.36 7.36
N VAL A 25 10.76 -14.62 6.27
CA VAL A 25 9.98 -13.38 6.26
C VAL A 25 8.59 -13.52 5.61
N GLN A 26 8.24 -14.72 5.11
CA GLN A 26 7.01 -14.95 4.34
C GLN A 26 5.74 -14.47 5.04
N PHE A 27 5.61 -14.73 6.35
CA PHE A 27 4.46 -14.28 7.11
C PHE A 27 4.31 -12.75 7.08
N TRP A 28 5.40 -12.01 7.22
CA TRP A 28 5.38 -10.54 7.18
C TRP A 28 5.13 -10.01 5.77
N LEU A 29 5.64 -10.68 4.73
CA LEU A 29 5.35 -10.35 3.34
C LEU A 29 3.88 -10.62 2.96
N LEU A 30 3.27 -11.65 3.54
CA LEU A 30 1.83 -11.92 3.41
C LEU A 30 1.02 -10.78 4.06
N LEU A 31 1.38 -10.38 5.27
CA LEU A 31 0.77 -9.22 5.93
C LEU A 31 0.95 -7.93 5.12
N LEU A 32 2.11 -7.73 4.50
CA LEU A 32 2.36 -6.58 3.63
C LEU A 32 1.40 -6.60 2.43
N THR A 33 1.28 -7.75 1.78
CA THR A 33 0.34 -7.96 0.66
C THR A 33 -1.09 -7.68 1.07
N ALA A 34 -1.53 -8.19 2.23
CA ALA A 34 -2.86 -7.94 2.78
C ALA A 34 -3.08 -6.44 3.07
N GLY A 35 -2.07 -5.76 3.63
CA GLY A 35 -2.08 -4.33 3.87
C GLY A 35 -2.25 -3.50 2.59
N ILE A 36 -1.49 -3.83 1.54
CA ILE A 36 -1.59 -3.17 0.23
C ILE A 36 -3.00 -3.36 -0.38
N VAL A 37 -3.54 -4.58 -0.35
CA VAL A 37 -4.89 -4.87 -0.86
C VAL A 37 -5.95 -4.10 -0.07
N PHE A 38 -5.81 -4.06 1.25
CA PHE A 38 -6.71 -3.32 2.12
C PHE A 38 -6.64 -1.81 1.84
N SER A 39 -5.44 -1.22 1.79
CA SER A 39 -5.19 0.18 1.45
C SER A 39 -5.79 0.56 0.10
N MET A 40 -5.60 -0.29 -0.93
CA MET A 40 -6.17 -0.08 -2.26
C MET A 40 -7.70 -0.16 -2.25
N THR A 41 -8.28 -1.08 -1.48
CA THR A 41 -9.74 -1.21 -1.34
C THR A 41 -10.32 0.04 -0.69
N VAL A 42 -9.74 0.50 0.41
CA VAL A 42 -10.16 1.76 1.06
C VAL A 42 -10.07 2.92 0.07
N PHE A 43 -8.95 3.08 -0.64
CA PHE A 43 -8.77 4.15 -1.61
C PHE A 43 -9.84 4.13 -2.71
N LEU A 44 -10.11 2.96 -3.30
CA LEU A 44 -11.11 2.79 -4.35
C LEU A 44 -12.53 3.02 -3.83
N THR A 45 -12.87 2.48 -2.66
CA THR A 45 -14.19 2.63 -2.05
C THR A 45 -14.47 4.07 -1.66
N VAL A 46 -13.52 4.77 -1.03
CA VAL A 46 -13.67 6.18 -0.68
C VAL A 46 -13.75 7.05 -1.93
N GLY A 47 -12.93 6.77 -2.94
CA GLY A 47 -12.99 7.45 -4.24
C GLY A 47 -14.34 7.27 -4.94
N ALA A 48 -14.96 6.09 -4.83
CA ALA A 48 -16.26 5.79 -5.42
C ALA A 48 -17.45 6.39 -4.62
N LEU A 49 -17.36 6.43 -3.29
CA LEU A 49 -18.44 6.93 -2.41
C LEU A 49 -18.41 8.44 -2.18
N SER A 50 -17.29 9.12 -2.45
CA SER A 50 -17.21 10.57 -2.34
C SER A 50 -17.98 11.26 -3.46
N GLU A 51 -19.08 11.96 -3.13
CA GLU A 51 -19.85 12.74 -4.09
C GLU A 51 -19.00 13.80 -4.82
N LYS A 52 -19.20 13.93 -6.13
CA LYS A 52 -18.49 14.87 -7.01
C LYS A 52 -18.76 16.33 -6.64
N LYS A 53 -18.02 16.90 -5.69
CA LYS A 53 -17.96 18.36 -5.50
C LYS A 53 -17.00 18.99 -6.52
N GLY A 54 -17.48 19.15 -7.76
CA GLY A 54 -16.85 19.94 -8.82
C GLY A 54 -16.16 19.14 -9.95
N VAL A 55 -15.77 19.85 -11.02
CA VAL A 55 -15.25 19.36 -12.32
C VAL A 55 -14.00 18.46 -12.22
N LYS A 56 -13.40 18.26 -11.04
CA LYS A 56 -12.28 17.34 -10.80
C LYS A 56 -12.79 16.04 -10.15
N SER A 57 -12.91 14.99 -10.95
CA SER A 57 -13.64 13.74 -10.69
C SER A 57 -13.04 12.77 -9.66
N PHE A 58 -12.08 13.16 -8.83
CA PHE A 58 -11.49 12.31 -7.79
C PHE A 58 -11.15 13.16 -6.57
N TYR A 59 -11.70 12.82 -5.41
CA TYR A 59 -11.22 13.39 -4.16
C TYR A 59 -9.85 12.76 -3.86
N TYR A 60 -8.78 13.53 -4.02
CA TYR A 60 -7.43 13.07 -3.73
C TYR A 60 -7.27 12.94 -2.22
N GLN A 61 -7.11 11.71 -1.75
CA GLN A 61 -6.95 11.44 -0.33
C GLN A 61 -5.49 11.12 -0.03
N ALA A 62 -4.79 12.14 0.51
CA ALA A 62 -3.42 12.02 0.94
C ALA A 62 -3.32 10.99 2.07
N GLY A 63 -2.61 9.90 1.81
CA GLY A 63 -2.21 8.93 2.83
C GLY A 63 -0.76 9.16 3.22
N LEU A 64 -0.34 8.71 4.41
CA LEU A 64 1.09 8.69 4.76
C LEU A 64 1.88 7.84 3.72
N ALA A 65 1.29 6.71 3.32
CA ALA A 65 1.70 5.84 2.23
C ALA A 65 0.96 6.14 0.93
N GLU A 66 1.57 6.94 0.07
CA GLU A 66 1.06 7.18 -1.28
C GLU A 66 1.80 6.40 -2.36
N ARG A 67 3.11 6.65 -2.50
CA ARG A 67 3.95 6.04 -3.56
C ARG A 67 5.43 6.06 -3.20
N THR A 68 5.86 7.09 -2.47
CA THR A 68 7.27 7.31 -2.11
C THR A 68 7.83 6.23 -1.21
N GLU A 69 7.05 5.75 -0.25
CA GLU A 69 7.52 4.76 0.73
C GLU A 69 7.75 3.40 0.09
N GLY A 70 6.83 2.93 -0.77
CA GLY A 70 7.05 1.72 -1.55
C GLY A 70 8.24 1.85 -2.51
N PHE A 71 8.38 3.01 -3.17
CA PHE A 71 9.52 3.28 -4.05
C PHE A 71 10.87 3.23 -3.33
N ILE A 72 10.92 3.53 -2.03
CA ILE A 72 12.15 3.51 -1.22
C ILE A 72 12.33 2.16 -0.52
N LEU A 73 11.28 1.62 0.10
CA LEU A 73 11.33 0.41 0.92
C LEU A 73 11.56 -0.84 0.07
N PHE A 74 10.97 -0.97 -1.13
CA PHE A 74 11.21 -2.13 -1.98
C PHE A 74 12.68 -2.25 -2.44
N PRO A 75 13.34 -1.20 -2.95
CA PRO A 75 14.77 -1.25 -3.23
C PRO A 75 15.62 -1.56 -2.00
N ILE A 76 15.32 -0.99 -0.83
CA ILE A 76 16.05 -1.30 0.41
C ILE A 76 15.91 -2.78 0.76
N MET A 77 14.70 -3.34 0.66
CA MET A 77 14.42 -4.76 0.90
C MET A 77 15.20 -5.67 -0.05
N MET A 78 15.35 -5.28 -1.32
CA MET A 78 16.09 -6.05 -2.33
C MET A 78 17.61 -5.93 -2.20
N LEU A 79 18.12 -4.72 -1.92
CA LEU A 79 19.56 -4.43 -1.85
C LEU A 79 20.19 -4.85 -0.52
N PHE A 80 19.41 -4.84 0.57
CA PHE A 80 19.90 -5.14 1.92
C PHE A 80 19.09 -6.26 2.60
N PRO A 81 19.30 -7.54 2.20
CA PRO A 81 18.55 -8.68 2.76
C PRO A 81 18.68 -8.83 4.28
N ALA A 82 19.79 -8.36 4.87
CA ALA A 82 20.00 -8.38 6.32
C ALA A 82 18.95 -7.55 7.09
N TRP A 83 18.36 -6.54 6.45
CA TRP A 83 17.37 -5.65 7.04
C TRP A 83 15.93 -6.02 6.67
N LEU A 84 15.76 -7.05 5.83
CA LEU A 84 14.50 -7.42 5.20
C LEU A 84 13.34 -7.60 6.18
N LEU A 85 13.57 -8.28 7.31
CA LEU A 85 12.52 -8.50 8.30
C LEU A 85 12.05 -7.19 8.94
N ILE A 86 12.98 -6.30 9.27
CA ILE A 86 12.69 -5.01 9.92
C ILE A 86 11.99 -4.09 8.94
N THR A 87 12.49 -3.98 7.71
CA THR A 87 11.90 -3.13 6.67
C THR A 87 10.52 -3.61 6.26
N THR A 88 10.29 -4.93 6.16
CA THR A 88 8.95 -5.47 5.91
C THR A 88 7.97 -5.10 7.02
N LYS A 89 8.37 -5.22 8.29
CA LYS A 89 7.52 -4.84 9.44
C LYS A 89 7.16 -3.35 9.44
N ILE A 90 8.15 -2.50 9.16
CA ILE A 90 7.94 -1.05 9.01
C ILE A 90 6.94 -0.79 7.90
N PHE A 91 7.11 -1.45 6.76
CA PHE A 91 6.25 -1.25 5.61
C PHE A 91 4.80 -1.70 5.90
N VAL A 92 4.62 -2.86 6.53
CA VAL A 92 3.30 -3.33 6.99
C VAL A 92 2.62 -2.29 7.89
N PHE A 93 3.36 -1.76 8.87
CA PHE A 93 2.82 -0.77 9.79
C PHE A 93 2.36 0.50 9.06
N VAL A 94 3.19 0.98 8.14
CA VAL A 94 2.96 2.19 7.35
C VAL A 94 1.74 2.04 6.42
N GLU A 95 1.59 0.90 5.75
CA GLU A 95 0.42 0.59 4.90
C GLU A 95 -0.87 0.54 5.72
N ILE A 96 -0.87 -0.19 6.86
CA ILE A 96 -2.04 -0.30 7.73
C ILE A 96 -2.42 1.06 8.31
N PHE A 97 -1.44 1.81 8.81
CA PHE A 97 -1.65 3.15 9.36
C PHE A 97 -2.31 4.06 8.32
N THR A 98 -1.82 4.02 7.09
CA THR A 98 -2.37 4.83 6.00
C THR A 98 -3.78 4.44 5.62
N ALA A 99 -4.07 3.14 5.54
CA ALA A 99 -5.41 2.66 5.26
C ALA A 99 -6.41 3.12 6.34
N ILE A 100 -6.02 3.05 7.62
CA ILE A 100 -6.83 3.54 8.75
C ILE A 100 -7.02 5.06 8.67
N GLN A 101 -5.96 5.83 8.41
CA GLN A 101 -6.04 7.28 8.23
C GLN A 101 -7.06 7.63 7.14
N ARG A 102 -6.98 6.94 6.00
CA ARG A 102 -7.93 7.13 4.89
C ARG A 102 -9.37 6.81 5.29
N MET A 103 -9.59 5.70 6.00
CA MET A 103 -10.92 5.36 6.50
C MET A 103 -11.49 6.42 7.46
N TRP A 104 -10.67 6.95 8.37
CA TRP A 104 -11.10 7.96 9.33
C TRP A 104 -11.49 9.28 8.66
N GLU A 105 -10.65 9.75 7.74
CA GLU A 105 -10.95 10.93 6.94
C GLU A 105 -12.21 10.74 6.08
N ALA A 106 -12.41 9.53 5.52
CA ALA A 106 -13.62 9.21 4.76
C ALA A 106 -14.86 9.23 5.65
N LYS A 107 -14.79 8.62 6.84
CA LYS A 107 -15.87 8.66 7.83
C LYS A 107 -16.26 10.09 8.21
N ARG A 108 -15.28 10.98 8.40
CA ARG A 108 -15.54 12.40 8.72
C ARG A 108 -16.18 13.18 7.58
N LYS A 109 -16.00 12.74 6.33
CA LYS A 109 -16.54 13.43 5.14
C LYS A 109 -17.88 12.87 4.67
N LEU A 110 -18.13 11.58 4.90
CA LEU A 110 -19.30 10.84 4.41
C LEU A 110 -20.37 10.58 5.49
N GLY A 111 -20.06 10.80 6.77
CA GLY A 111 -21.00 10.73 7.89
C GLY A 111 -20.92 11.97 8.76
#